data_AF-A0A2S7EXL3-F1
#
_entry.id   AF-A0A2S7EXL3-F1
#
_cell.length_a   1.000
_cell.length_b   1.000
_cell.length_c   1.000
_cell.angle_alpha   90.00
_cell.angle_beta   90.00
_cell.angle_gamma   90.00
#
_symmetry.space_group_name_H-M   'P 1'
#
loop_
_entity.id
_entity.type
_entity.pdbx_description
1 polymer ?
#
loop_
_entity_poly.entity_id
_entity_poly.type
_entity_poly.pdbx_seq_one_letter_code
_entity_poly.pdbx_strand_id
1 'polypeptide(L)'
;MLARDIDGRRVSPSEVGRLRKANDSIGNTRQLLQFGRGNVDTDLRETDNKSGWRTKAARQFKDELYARGGGRVVDYPEQMTHAAAAAVVFGAGNCGEYASTTSVYHSSQLDARETVHRVAGSNHAWAEARVPADDGIGASTIVMDGWAKGPAVLAPDSRFAARREQLRSMVQLDAARGRDARIATNDLILEMRAKGPAEVERRIHQGVTLSARFTAVIDSLLPSGIGDWSEQHVLNDAFAGRVRAHLDAWPVDSADLLARAERIAGEFGVAGATGKVQAQQIIAATRALAALR
;
A
#
# COMPACT_ATOMS: atom_id res chain seq x y z
N MET A 1 16.37 -0.28 3.33
CA MET A 1 17.55 -0.83 4.02
C MET A 1 18.70 0.16 4.08
N LEU A 2 19.37 0.50 2.97
CA LEU A 2 20.53 1.41 2.98
C LEU A 2 20.23 2.79 3.61
N ALA A 3 19.07 3.38 3.28
CA ALA A 3 18.60 4.63 3.88
C ALA A 3 18.66 4.64 5.42
N ARG A 4 18.29 3.53 6.08
CA ARG A 4 18.35 3.41 7.53
C ARG A 4 19.75 3.12 8.06
N ASP A 5 20.57 2.37 7.31
CA ASP A 5 21.96 2.09 7.70
C ASP A 5 22.81 3.37 7.72
N ILE A 6 22.63 4.27 6.75
CA ILE A 6 23.36 5.55 6.70
C ILE A 6 22.83 6.57 7.73
N ASP A 7 21.57 6.48 8.12
CA ASP A 7 20.96 7.27 9.20
C ASP A 7 21.22 6.67 10.60
N GLY A 8 22.14 5.70 10.71
CA GLY A 8 22.55 5.08 11.97
C GLY A 8 21.49 4.18 12.64
N ARG A 9 20.39 3.88 11.94
CA ARG A 9 19.23 3.12 12.45
C ARG A 9 19.05 1.79 11.73
N ARG A 10 20.16 1.06 11.52
CA ARG A 10 20.20 -0.22 10.79
C ARG A 10 19.10 -1.17 11.29
N VAL A 11 18.50 -1.87 10.34
CA VAL A 11 17.43 -2.84 10.58
C VAL A 11 18.03 -4.18 10.97
N SER A 12 17.44 -4.86 11.97
CA SER A 12 17.92 -6.18 12.40
C SER A 12 17.63 -7.26 11.36
N PRO A 13 18.43 -8.36 11.28
CA PRO A 13 18.21 -9.43 10.31
C PRO A 13 16.81 -10.06 10.35
N SER A 14 16.20 -10.18 11.54
CA SER A 14 14.84 -10.70 11.70
C SER A 14 13.79 -9.75 11.09
N GLU A 15 13.99 -8.44 11.20
CA GLU A 15 13.12 -7.44 10.57
C GLU A 15 13.31 -7.36 9.05
N VAL A 16 14.50 -7.65 8.52
CA VAL A 16 14.75 -7.68 7.06
C VAL A 16 13.84 -8.69 6.36
N GLY A 17 13.70 -9.89 6.93
CA GLY A 17 12.81 -10.92 6.40
C GLY A 17 11.34 -10.46 6.33
N ARG A 18 10.86 -9.82 7.41
CA ARG A 18 9.50 -9.29 7.49
C ARG A 18 9.27 -8.13 6.51
N LEU A 19 10.22 -7.19 6.42
CA LEU A 19 10.15 -6.06 5.46
C LEU A 19 10.12 -6.53 4.01
N ARG A 20 10.86 -7.60 3.68
CA ARG A 20 10.83 -8.20 2.34
C ARG A 20 9.44 -8.74 2.00
N LYS A 21 8.87 -9.60 2.85
CA LYS A 21 7.50 -10.13 2.66
C LYS A 21 6.45 -9.02 2.58
N ALA A 22 6.59 -7.99 3.41
CA ALA A 22 5.74 -6.81 3.40
C ALA A 22 5.86 -6.04 2.07
N ASN A 23 7.07 -5.86 1.55
CA ASN A 23 7.30 -5.23 0.25
C ASN A 23 6.73 -6.06 -0.91
N ASP A 24 6.90 -7.39 -0.86
CA ASP A 24 6.31 -8.31 -1.84
C ASP A 24 4.77 -8.21 -1.81
N SER A 25 4.19 -8.03 -0.62
CA SER A 25 2.74 -7.87 -0.46
C SER A 25 2.19 -6.57 -1.02
N ILE A 26 2.96 -5.47 -0.90
CA ILE A 26 2.66 -4.22 -1.60
C ILE A 26 2.71 -4.43 -3.11
N GLY A 27 3.77 -5.07 -3.61
CA GLY A 27 3.93 -5.38 -5.04
C GLY A 27 2.77 -6.21 -5.58
N ASN A 28 2.43 -7.30 -4.90
CA ASN A 28 1.30 -8.17 -5.24
C ASN A 28 -0.03 -7.41 -5.21
N THR A 29 -0.25 -6.53 -4.22
CA THR A 29 -1.45 -5.69 -4.17
C THR A 29 -1.53 -4.78 -5.40
N ARG A 30 -0.43 -4.08 -5.74
CA ARG A 30 -0.40 -3.21 -6.93
C ARG A 30 -0.59 -3.97 -8.23
N GLN A 31 -0.12 -5.22 -8.32
CA GLN A 31 -0.39 -6.09 -9.47
C GLN A 31 -1.87 -6.52 -9.55
N LEU A 32 -2.49 -6.86 -8.42
CA LEU A 32 -3.93 -7.17 -8.38
C LEU A 32 -4.77 -5.94 -8.75
N LEU A 33 -4.34 -4.75 -8.35
CA LEU A 33 -4.98 -3.47 -8.64
C LEU A 33 -4.25 -2.78 -9.81
N GLN A 34 -4.13 -3.49 -10.92
CA GLN A 34 -3.30 -3.13 -12.08
C GLN A 34 -3.66 -1.79 -12.75
N PHE A 35 -4.89 -1.29 -12.58
CA PHE A 35 -5.30 0.01 -13.10
C PHE A 35 -4.96 1.15 -12.15
N GLY A 36 -4.36 0.86 -10.99
CA GLY A 36 -3.86 1.88 -10.08
C GLY A 36 -4.94 2.52 -9.21
N ARG A 37 -4.58 3.69 -8.70
CA ARG A 37 -5.29 4.43 -7.67
C ARG A 37 -6.34 5.33 -8.31
N GLY A 38 -7.60 5.18 -7.88
CA GLY A 38 -8.73 5.86 -8.52
C GLY A 38 -8.90 7.33 -8.17
N ASN A 39 -8.00 7.89 -7.37
CA ASN A 39 -8.03 9.28 -6.91
C ASN A 39 -6.64 9.92 -6.88
N VAL A 40 -5.67 9.40 -7.65
CA VAL A 40 -4.32 9.96 -7.73
C VAL A 40 -4.07 10.44 -9.15
N ASP A 41 -3.66 11.71 -9.29
CA ASP A 41 -3.54 12.41 -10.58
C ASP A 41 -2.69 11.66 -11.61
N THR A 42 -1.59 11.06 -11.15
CA THR A 42 -0.66 10.31 -12.02
C THR A 42 -1.37 9.12 -12.66
N ASP A 43 -2.10 8.34 -11.86
CA ASP A 43 -2.75 7.11 -12.30
C ASP A 43 -4.00 7.41 -13.13
N LEU A 44 -4.74 8.46 -12.76
CA LEU A 44 -5.84 8.97 -13.57
C LEU A 44 -5.36 9.38 -14.96
N ARG A 45 -4.22 10.09 -15.05
CA ARG A 45 -3.65 10.50 -16.34
C ARG A 45 -3.10 9.32 -17.14
N GLU A 46 -2.32 8.45 -16.51
CA GLU A 46 -1.69 7.29 -17.17
C GLU A 46 -2.72 6.29 -17.70
N THR A 47 -3.87 6.19 -17.05
CA THR A 47 -4.94 5.26 -17.44
C THR A 47 -6.08 5.89 -18.22
N ASP A 48 -6.00 7.18 -18.56
CA ASP A 48 -7.09 7.95 -19.17
C ASP A 48 -8.41 7.80 -18.38
N ASN A 49 -8.34 8.12 -17.09
CA ASN A 49 -9.41 8.04 -16.08
C ASN A 49 -9.96 6.63 -15.77
N LYS A 50 -9.46 5.57 -16.40
CA LYS A 50 -9.95 4.20 -16.16
C LYS A 50 -9.78 3.78 -14.70
N SER A 51 -8.70 4.19 -14.02
CA SER A 51 -8.48 3.92 -12.59
C SER A 51 -9.64 4.46 -11.72
N GLY A 52 -10.08 5.68 -12.02
CA GLY A 52 -11.18 6.35 -11.33
C GLY A 52 -12.53 5.68 -11.57
N TRP A 53 -12.84 5.36 -12.83
CA TRP A 53 -14.11 4.68 -13.17
C TRP A 53 -14.21 3.28 -12.57
N ARG A 54 -13.11 2.52 -12.62
CA ARG A 54 -13.02 1.18 -12.01
C ARG A 54 -13.17 1.24 -10.50
N THR A 55 -12.56 2.24 -9.85
CA THR A 55 -12.73 2.46 -8.41
C THR A 55 -14.17 2.79 -8.04
N LYS A 56 -14.86 3.60 -8.84
CA LYS A 56 -16.28 3.91 -8.61
C LYS A 56 -17.16 2.67 -8.77
N ALA A 57 -16.92 1.86 -9.80
CA ALA A 57 -17.60 0.58 -9.98
C ALA A 57 -17.34 -0.39 -8.81
N ALA A 58 -16.09 -0.44 -8.32
CA ALA A 58 -15.73 -1.21 -7.13
C ALA A 58 -16.54 -0.76 -5.91
N ARG A 59 -16.66 0.55 -5.68
CA ARG A 59 -17.42 1.08 -4.53
C ARG A 59 -18.91 0.80 -4.63
N GLN A 60 -19.49 0.94 -5.82
CA GLN A 60 -20.90 0.55 -6.05
C GLN A 60 -21.12 -0.94 -5.76
N PHE A 61 -20.24 -1.80 -6.27
CA PHE A 61 -20.33 -3.23 -5.99
C PHE A 61 -20.16 -3.54 -4.49
N LYS A 62 -19.21 -2.89 -3.81
CA LYS A 62 -19.03 -2.99 -2.35
C LYS A 62 -20.30 -2.58 -1.59
N ASP A 63 -20.96 -1.50 -1.99
CA ASP A 63 -22.19 -1.02 -1.36
C ASP A 63 -23.37 -1.97 -1.60
N GLU A 64 -23.45 -2.59 -2.80
CA GLU A 64 -24.40 -3.67 -3.07
C GLU A 64 -24.15 -4.88 -2.15
N LEU A 65 -22.89 -5.26 -1.92
CA LEU A 65 -22.55 -6.34 -0.99
C LEU A 65 -22.98 -6.02 0.44
N TYR A 66 -22.84 -4.76 0.89
CA TYR A 66 -23.36 -4.33 2.19
C TYR A 66 -24.89 -4.44 2.29
N ALA A 67 -25.60 -4.06 1.22
CA ALA A 67 -27.06 -4.14 1.20
C ALA A 67 -27.59 -5.59 1.25
N ARG A 68 -26.84 -6.58 0.75
CA ARG A 68 -27.23 -8.01 0.79
C ARG A 68 -27.31 -8.59 2.20
N GLY A 69 -26.53 -8.05 3.14
CA GLY A 69 -26.46 -8.54 4.52
C GLY A 69 -27.68 -8.23 5.39
N GLY A 70 -28.68 -7.47 4.88
CA GLY A 70 -29.93 -7.16 5.58
C GLY A 70 -29.81 -6.28 6.84
N GLY A 71 -28.59 -5.99 7.31
CA GLY A 71 -28.29 -5.12 8.45
C GLY A 71 -27.95 -3.69 8.03
N ARG A 72 -28.34 -2.71 8.85
CA ARG A 72 -27.96 -1.29 8.66
C ARG A 72 -26.49 -1.01 8.98
N VAL A 73 -25.78 -1.98 9.57
CA VAL A 73 -24.37 -1.88 9.99
C VAL A 73 -23.66 -3.17 9.60
N VAL A 74 -22.61 -3.06 8.78
CA VAL A 74 -21.72 -4.15 8.41
C VAL A 74 -20.47 -4.04 9.28
N ASP A 75 -20.01 -5.14 9.88
CA ASP A 75 -18.83 -5.10 10.74
C ASP A 75 -17.54 -4.85 9.95
N TYR A 76 -16.53 -4.22 10.57
CA TYR A 76 -15.29 -3.85 9.89
C TYR A 76 -14.55 -5.01 9.17
N PRO A 77 -14.48 -6.25 9.73
CA PRO A 77 -13.88 -7.37 9.01
C PRO A 77 -14.60 -7.69 7.70
N GLU A 78 -15.92 -7.67 7.69
CA GLU A 78 -16.73 -7.89 6.48
C GLU A 78 -16.62 -6.69 5.52
N GLN A 79 -16.59 -5.46 6.04
CA GLN A 79 -16.30 -4.29 5.21
C GLN A 79 -14.96 -4.41 4.47
N MET A 80 -13.94 -4.93 5.15
CA MET A 80 -12.62 -5.15 4.60
C MET A 80 -12.62 -6.21 3.50
N THR A 81 -13.26 -7.37 3.70
CA THR A 81 -13.33 -8.43 2.68
C THR A 81 -14.10 -7.95 1.44
N HIS A 82 -15.21 -7.23 1.61
CA HIS A 82 -15.97 -6.66 0.50
C HIS A 82 -15.16 -5.62 -0.28
N ALA A 83 -14.44 -4.73 0.42
CA ALA A 83 -13.59 -3.74 -0.22
C ALA A 83 -12.44 -4.38 -1.00
N ALA A 84 -11.80 -5.41 -0.43
CA ALA A 84 -10.74 -6.15 -1.12
C ALA A 84 -11.28 -6.88 -2.36
N ALA A 85 -12.42 -7.58 -2.23
CA ALA A 85 -13.02 -8.31 -3.33
C ALA A 85 -13.40 -7.37 -4.49
N ALA A 86 -14.06 -6.26 -4.18
CA ALA A 86 -14.43 -5.26 -5.18
C ALA A 86 -13.19 -4.68 -5.88
N ALA A 87 -12.16 -4.29 -5.11
CA ALA A 87 -10.94 -3.73 -5.68
C ALA A 87 -10.22 -4.69 -6.63
N VAL A 88 -10.16 -5.98 -6.28
CA VAL A 88 -9.53 -7.01 -7.11
C VAL A 88 -10.35 -7.32 -8.36
N VAL A 89 -11.69 -7.33 -8.27
CA VAL A 89 -12.56 -7.54 -9.44
C VAL A 89 -12.36 -6.42 -10.47
N PHE A 90 -12.38 -5.17 -10.02
CA PHE A 90 -12.33 -4.02 -10.93
C PHE A 90 -10.89 -3.56 -11.22
N GLY A 91 -9.91 -4.06 -10.45
CA GLY A 91 -8.48 -3.81 -10.62
C GLY A 91 -8.04 -2.39 -10.22
N ALA A 92 -8.82 -1.70 -9.38
CA ALA A 92 -8.52 -0.35 -8.92
C ALA A 92 -9.15 -0.07 -7.55
N GLY A 93 -8.63 0.94 -6.83
CA GLY A 93 -9.19 1.38 -5.56
C GLY A 93 -8.55 2.66 -5.04
N ASN A 94 -8.98 3.13 -3.86
CA ASN A 94 -8.29 4.17 -3.10
C ASN A 94 -7.62 3.56 -1.86
N CYS A 95 -7.06 4.39 -0.97
CA CYS A 95 -6.32 3.93 0.21
C CYS A 95 -7.04 2.86 1.05
N GLY A 96 -8.36 2.98 1.23
CA GLY A 96 -9.15 2.00 1.97
C GLY A 96 -9.20 0.62 1.30
N GLU A 97 -9.36 0.58 -0.02
CA GLU A 97 -9.37 -0.64 -0.83
C GLU A 97 -7.98 -1.29 -0.92
N TYR A 98 -6.92 -0.47 -1.10
CA TYR A 98 -5.53 -0.93 -1.06
C TYR A 98 -5.19 -1.51 0.32
N ALA A 99 -5.52 -0.81 1.41
CA ALA A 99 -5.31 -1.27 2.77
C ALA A 99 -6.00 -2.62 3.03
N SER A 100 -7.28 -2.73 2.65
CA SER A 100 -8.03 -3.98 2.79
C SER A 100 -7.41 -5.12 1.99
N THR A 101 -7.07 -4.88 0.72
CA THR A 101 -6.45 -5.89 -0.16
C THR A 101 -5.11 -6.34 0.41
N THR A 102 -4.24 -5.40 0.78
CA THR A 102 -2.94 -5.72 1.39
C THR A 102 -3.10 -6.48 2.69
N SER A 103 -4.01 -6.08 3.59
CA SER A 103 -4.27 -6.80 4.84
C SER A 103 -4.74 -8.24 4.61
N VAL A 104 -5.70 -8.44 3.71
CA VAL A 104 -6.25 -9.77 3.40
C VAL A 104 -5.16 -10.68 2.82
N TYR A 105 -4.43 -10.25 1.79
CA TYR A 105 -3.46 -11.12 1.12
C TYR A 105 -2.12 -11.24 1.86
N HIS A 106 -1.68 -10.23 2.62
CA HIS A 106 -0.48 -10.35 3.45
C HIS A 106 -0.66 -11.34 4.60
N SER A 107 -1.90 -11.59 5.05
CA SER A 107 -2.16 -12.50 6.17
C SER A 107 -1.71 -13.95 5.95
N SER A 108 -1.36 -14.36 4.72
CA SER A 108 -0.74 -15.68 4.43
C SER A 108 0.77 -15.69 4.55
N GLN A 109 1.41 -14.54 4.75
CA GLN A 109 2.86 -14.37 4.80
C GLN A 109 3.38 -14.12 6.22
N LEU A 110 2.47 -14.02 7.20
CA LEU A 110 2.77 -13.74 8.60
C LEU A 110 3.79 -14.73 9.17
N ASP A 111 4.77 -14.20 9.89
CA ASP A 111 5.63 -14.99 10.76
C ASP A 111 4.88 -15.42 12.05
N ALA A 112 5.49 -16.32 12.81
CA ALA A 112 4.91 -16.78 14.07
C ALA A 112 4.61 -15.60 15.01
N ARG A 113 3.37 -15.54 15.51
CA ARG A 113 2.83 -14.47 16.38
C ARG A 113 2.70 -13.10 15.71
N GLU A 114 3.04 -12.97 14.43
CA GLU A 114 2.79 -11.74 13.69
C GLU A 114 1.29 -11.62 13.35
N THR A 115 0.79 -10.39 13.38
CA THR A 115 -0.57 -10.06 12.97
C THR A 115 -0.55 -8.95 11.95
N VAL A 116 -1.50 -8.96 11.02
CA VAL A 116 -1.72 -7.85 10.10
C VAL A 116 -2.95 -7.07 10.52
N HIS A 117 -2.81 -5.75 10.50
CA HIS A 117 -3.84 -4.81 10.91
C HIS A 117 -4.26 -3.96 9.72
N ARG A 118 -5.56 -3.75 9.56
CA ARG A 118 -6.07 -2.66 8.71
C ARG A 118 -6.18 -1.42 9.59
N VAL A 119 -5.36 -0.42 9.29
CA VAL A 119 -5.24 0.79 10.10
C VAL A 119 -5.81 1.97 9.33
N ALA A 120 -6.48 2.87 10.04
CA ALA A 120 -6.95 4.14 9.51
C ALA A 120 -6.52 5.30 10.42
N GLY A 121 -6.03 6.37 9.79
CA GLY A 121 -5.96 7.71 10.36
C GLY A 121 -7.13 8.56 9.85
N SER A 122 -7.08 9.87 10.10
CA SER A 122 -8.19 10.79 9.81
C SER A 122 -8.65 10.79 8.35
N ASN A 123 -7.72 10.66 7.39
CA ASN A 123 -8.01 10.74 5.95
C ASN A 123 -7.28 9.67 5.11
N HIS A 124 -6.69 8.66 5.76
CA HIS A 124 -5.86 7.67 5.07
C HIS A 124 -5.92 6.31 5.74
N ALA A 125 -5.77 5.25 4.96
CA ALA A 125 -5.78 3.88 5.45
C ALA A 125 -4.66 3.06 4.79
N TRP A 126 -4.07 2.15 5.57
CA TRP A 126 -2.99 1.26 5.14
C TRP A 126 -3.03 -0.06 5.93
N ALA A 127 -2.17 -1.01 5.56
CA ALA A 127 -1.97 -2.24 6.31
C ALA A 127 -0.72 -2.15 7.19
N GLU A 128 -0.74 -2.75 8.38
CA GLU A 128 0.44 -2.85 9.26
C GLU A 128 0.72 -4.29 9.65
N ALA A 129 1.97 -4.71 9.57
CA ALA A 129 2.46 -5.97 10.14
C ALA A 129 3.05 -5.69 11.52
N ARG A 130 2.52 -6.33 12.55
CA ARG A 130 2.86 -6.08 13.96
C ARG A 130 3.25 -7.39 14.66
N VAL A 131 4.18 -7.27 15.60
CA VAL A 131 4.55 -8.35 16.53
C VAL A 131 4.20 -7.95 17.96
N PRO A 132 3.88 -8.89 18.88
CA PRO A 132 3.36 -8.58 20.21
C PRO A 132 4.35 -7.80 21.11
N ALA A 133 5.64 -7.86 20.81
CA ALA A 133 6.69 -7.21 21.59
C ALA A 133 6.94 -5.75 21.19
N ASP A 134 6.03 -5.12 20.46
CA ASP A 134 6.16 -3.71 20.08
C ASP A 134 6.07 -2.84 21.34
N ASP A 135 7.11 -2.03 21.56
CA ASP A 135 7.43 -1.21 22.73
C ASP A 135 6.51 0.02 22.92
N GLY A 136 5.29 -0.04 22.40
CA GLY A 136 4.32 1.07 22.40
C GLY A 136 4.63 2.19 21.42
N ILE A 137 5.90 2.39 21.02
CA ILE A 137 6.31 3.40 20.03
C ILE A 137 6.24 2.88 18.58
N GLY A 138 6.02 1.58 18.39
CA GLY A 138 5.80 1.01 17.05
C GLY A 138 7.10 0.78 16.28
N ALA A 139 8.25 0.66 16.95
CA ALA A 139 9.54 0.62 16.29
C ALA A 139 9.68 -0.57 15.33
N SER A 140 9.04 -1.70 15.67
CA SER A 140 9.02 -2.94 14.87
C SER A 140 7.77 -3.11 14.01
N THR A 141 6.83 -2.15 14.06
CA THR A 141 5.67 -2.11 13.17
C THR A 141 6.11 -1.80 11.75
N ILE A 142 5.70 -2.63 10.80
CA ILE A 142 5.92 -2.41 9.37
C ILE A 142 4.66 -1.86 8.75
N VAL A 143 4.77 -0.71 8.09
CA VAL A 143 3.73 -0.08 7.29
C VAL A 143 3.79 -0.62 5.87
N MET A 144 2.67 -1.20 5.44
CA MET A 144 2.43 -1.64 4.08
C MET A 144 1.35 -0.76 3.45
N ASP A 145 1.80 0.29 2.78
CA ASP A 145 0.92 1.21 2.08
C ASP A 145 0.98 0.96 0.58
N GLY A 146 0.01 0.18 0.08
CA GLY A 146 -0.10 -0.11 -1.35
C GLY A 146 -0.49 1.10 -2.20
N TRP A 147 -1.11 2.12 -1.59
CA TRP A 147 -1.61 3.33 -2.27
C TRP A 147 -0.55 4.43 -2.32
N ALA A 148 0.21 4.65 -1.26
CA ALA A 148 1.33 5.59 -1.31
C ALA A 148 2.47 5.05 -2.18
N LYS A 149 3.24 5.93 -2.81
CA LYS A 149 4.44 5.55 -3.56
C LYS A 149 5.60 5.21 -2.62
N GLY A 150 6.32 4.16 -2.99
CA GLY A 150 7.48 3.66 -2.24
C GLY A 150 7.30 2.22 -1.74
N PRO A 151 8.30 1.72 -1.00
CA PRO A 151 8.32 0.36 -0.46
C PRO A 151 7.59 0.25 0.88
N ALA A 152 7.55 -0.96 1.44
CA ALA A 152 7.19 -1.14 2.86
C ALA A 152 8.27 -0.50 3.76
N VAL A 153 7.85 0.13 4.84
CA VAL A 153 8.75 0.88 5.75
C VAL A 153 8.41 0.62 7.20
N LEU A 154 9.34 0.88 8.12
CA LEU A 154 9.02 0.87 9.54
C LEU A 154 8.19 2.10 9.91
N ALA A 155 7.26 1.96 10.86
CA ALA A 155 6.34 3.02 11.24
C ALA A 155 7.02 4.37 11.59
N PRO A 156 8.18 4.40 12.28
CA PRO A 156 8.88 5.66 12.56
C PRO A 156 9.37 6.42 11.31
N ASP A 157 9.48 5.74 10.17
CA ASP A 157 9.91 6.34 8.90
C ASP A 157 8.71 6.68 7.99
N SER A 158 7.50 6.29 8.38
CA SER A 158 6.29 6.50 7.60
C SER A 158 5.73 7.92 7.77
N ARG A 159 5.27 8.52 6.66
CA ARG A 159 4.52 9.79 6.64
C ARG A 159 3.21 9.68 7.42
N PHE A 160 2.53 8.55 7.31
CA PHE A 160 1.18 8.36 7.82
C PHE A 160 1.14 7.71 9.20
N ALA A 161 2.16 6.91 9.54
CA ALA A 161 2.19 6.16 10.80
C ALA A 161 3.07 6.77 11.91
N ALA A 162 3.76 7.89 11.66
CA ALA A 162 4.63 8.50 12.66
C ALA A 162 3.90 8.97 13.94
N ARG A 163 2.63 9.38 13.82
CA ARG A 163 1.78 9.84 14.95
C ARG A 163 0.84 8.73 15.41
N ARG A 164 1.39 7.75 16.14
CA ARG A 164 0.71 6.50 16.52
C ARG A 164 -0.57 6.73 17.32
N GLU A 165 -0.61 7.78 18.14
CA GLU A 165 -1.72 8.12 19.01
C GLU A 165 -3.00 8.52 18.25
N GLN A 166 -2.89 8.86 16.97
CA GLN A 166 -4.01 9.28 16.11
C GLN A 166 -4.58 8.11 15.29
N LEU A 167 -4.01 6.91 15.45
CA LEU A 167 -4.30 5.78 14.59
C LEU A 167 -5.31 4.84 15.22
N ARG A 168 -6.21 4.30 14.39
CA ARG A 168 -7.17 3.27 14.81
C ARG A 168 -6.90 1.98 14.04
N SER A 169 -6.68 0.90 14.77
CA SER A 169 -6.68 -0.45 14.21
C SER A 169 -8.13 -0.90 14.06
N MET A 170 -8.61 -0.96 12.82
CA MET A 170 -10.01 -1.28 12.52
C MET A 170 -10.27 -2.78 12.46
N VAL A 171 -9.30 -3.53 11.96
CA VAL A 171 -9.34 -5.01 11.86
C VAL A 171 -7.96 -5.55 12.19
N GLN A 172 -7.92 -6.69 12.87
CA GLN A 172 -6.70 -7.46 13.14
C GLN A 172 -6.89 -8.90 12.65
N LEU A 173 -5.94 -9.38 11.86
CA LEU A 173 -5.89 -10.74 11.36
C LEU A 173 -4.62 -11.43 11.87
N ASP A 174 -4.81 -12.55 12.55
CA ASP A 174 -3.79 -13.58 12.65
C ASP A 174 -3.85 -14.51 11.43
N ALA A 175 -3.02 -15.55 11.39
CA ALA A 175 -2.99 -16.49 10.27
C ALA A 175 -4.33 -17.21 10.03
N ALA A 176 -5.07 -17.54 11.10
CA ALA A 176 -6.33 -18.28 11.00
C ALA A 176 -7.45 -17.37 10.48
N ARG A 177 -7.68 -16.23 11.14
CA ARG A 177 -8.65 -15.21 10.70
C ARG A 177 -8.31 -14.67 9.31
N GLY A 178 -7.02 -14.56 9.00
CA GLY A 178 -6.54 -14.18 7.69
C GLY A 178 -6.90 -15.17 6.60
N ARG A 179 -6.80 -16.47 6.87
CA ARG A 179 -7.27 -17.51 5.94
C ARG A 179 -8.76 -17.38 5.67
N ASP A 180 -9.57 -17.21 6.72
CA ASP A 180 -11.02 -17.10 6.57
C ASP A 180 -11.40 -15.83 5.78
N ALA A 181 -10.72 -14.71 6.04
CA ALA A 181 -10.89 -13.46 5.28
C ALA A 181 -10.51 -13.63 3.80
N ARG A 182 -9.43 -14.37 3.48
CA ARG A 182 -9.05 -14.67 2.09
C ARG A 182 -10.08 -15.55 1.38
N ILE A 183 -10.61 -16.56 2.05
CA ILE A 183 -11.68 -17.42 1.50
C ILE A 183 -12.90 -16.56 1.16
N ALA A 184 -13.42 -15.81 2.13
CA ALA A 184 -14.57 -14.94 1.93
C ALA A 184 -14.34 -13.91 0.81
N THR A 185 -13.15 -13.31 0.75
CA THR A 185 -12.78 -12.36 -0.31
C THR A 185 -12.76 -13.04 -1.69
N ASN A 186 -12.15 -14.22 -1.79
CA ASN A 186 -12.04 -14.95 -3.05
C ASN A 186 -13.38 -15.50 -3.53
N ASP A 187 -14.26 -15.93 -2.64
CA ASP A 187 -15.61 -16.39 -2.99
C ASP A 187 -16.40 -15.26 -3.67
N LEU A 188 -16.33 -14.04 -3.14
CA LEU A 188 -16.96 -12.86 -3.74
C LEU A 188 -16.33 -12.48 -5.10
N ILE A 189 -15.01 -12.60 -5.23
CA ILE A 189 -14.31 -12.40 -6.50
C ILE A 189 -14.80 -13.42 -7.53
N LEU A 190 -14.91 -14.69 -7.16
CA LEU A 190 -15.37 -15.77 -8.03
C LEU A 190 -16.85 -15.57 -8.41
N GLU A 191 -17.71 -15.20 -7.47
CA GLU A 191 -19.12 -14.89 -7.74
C GLU A 191 -19.25 -13.79 -8.81
N MET A 192 -18.47 -12.71 -8.68
CA MET A 192 -18.54 -11.60 -9.61
C MET A 192 -17.93 -11.95 -10.97
N ARG A 193 -16.81 -12.71 -10.99
CA ARG A 193 -16.19 -13.20 -12.24
C ARG A 193 -17.08 -14.19 -12.98
N ALA A 194 -17.88 -15.00 -12.28
CA ALA A 194 -18.82 -15.94 -12.89
C ALA A 194 -19.91 -15.25 -13.71
N LYS A 195 -20.20 -13.97 -13.46
CA LYS A 195 -21.12 -13.15 -14.29
C LYS A 195 -20.52 -12.75 -15.63
N GLY A 196 -19.23 -13.02 -15.84
CA GLY A 196 -18.51 -12.78 -17.08
C GLY A 196 -17.94 -11.36 -17.23
N PRO A 197 -16.99 -11.17 -18.15
CA PRO A 197 -16.31 -9.89 -18.35
C PRO A 197 -17.25 -8.77 -18.82
N ALA A 198 -18.32 -9.10 -19.56
CA ALA A 198 -19.30 -8.13 -20.01
C ALA A 198 -20.03 -7.43 -18.86
N GLU A 199 -20.29 -8.13 -17.75
CA GLU A 199 -20.93 -7.55 -16.57
C GLU A 199 -19.98 -6.59 -15.84
N VAL A 200 -18.69 -6.94 -15.74
CA VAL A 200 -17.66 -6.06 -15.16
C VAL A 200 -17.56 -4.78 -15.98
N GLU A 201 -17.48 -4.89 -17.31
CA GLU A 201 -17.44 -3.74 -18.20
C GLU A 201 -18.73 -2.91 -18.11
N ARG A 202 -19.91 -3.53 -18.09
CA ARG A 202 -21.19 -2.84 -17.92
C ARG A 202 -21.20 -1.98 -16.66
N ARG A 203 -20.72 -2.51 -15.53
CA ARG A 203 -20.64 -1.80 -14.24
C ARG A 203 -19.66 -0.64 -14.29
N ILE A 204 -18.51 -0.80 -14.96
CA ILE A 204 -17.56 0.30 -15.19
C ILE A 204 -18.25 1.42 -15.97
N HIS A 205 -18.93 1.11 -17.08
CA HIS A 205 -19.64 2.10 -17.89
C HIS A 205 -20.80 2.79 -17.15
N GLN A 206 -21.52 2.08 -16.26
CA GLN A 206 -22.51 2.70 -15.37
C GLN A 206 -21.87 3.68 -14.38
N GLY A 207 -20.70 3.33 -13.85
CA GLY A 207 -19.88 4.23 -13.03
C GLY A 207 -19.46 5.49 -13.80
N VAL A 208 -19.13 5.38 -15.09
CA VAL A 208 -18.82 6.50 -15.99
C VAL A 208 -20.03 7.43 -16.16
N THR A 209 -21.21 6.90 -16.46
CA THR A 209 -22.40 7.73 -16.76
C THR A 209 -22.91 8.50 -15.55
N LEU A 210 -22.87 7.91 -14.36
CA LEU A 210 -23.19 8.62 -13.12
C LEU A 210 -22.14 9.67 -12.78
N SER A 211 -20.86 9.38 -13.07
CA SER A 211 -19.76 10.34 -12.91
C SER A 211 -19.88 11.51 -13.87
N ALA A 212 -20.17 11.29 -15.15
CA ALA A 212 -20.32 12.36 -16.13
C ALA A 212 -21.47 13.30 -15.76
N ARG A 213 -22.56 12.76 -15.22
CA ARG A 213 -23.68 13.55 -14.67
C ARG A 213 -23.28 14.35 -13.43
N PHE A 214 -22.47 13.78 -12.54
CA PHE A 214 -22.00 14.46 -11.34
C PHE A 214 -20.92 15.51 -11.64
N THR A 215 -19.97 15.20 -12.52
CA THR A 215 -18.95 16.14 -13.02
C THR A 215 -19.58 17.30 -13.77
N ALA A 216 -20.59 17.06 -14.63
CA ALA A 216 -21.34 18.15 -15.27
C ALA A 216 -22.03 19.08 -14.25
N VAL A 217 -22.49 18.55 -13.12
CA VAL A 217 -23.08 19.35 -12.03
C VAL A 217 -22.01 20.10 -11.23
N ILE A 218 -20.88 19.47 -10.92
CA ILE A 218 -19.77 20.11 -10.21
C ILE A 218 -19.08 21.17 -11.06
N ASP A 219 -18.78 20.91 -12.33
CA ASP A 219 -18.19 21.88 -13.27
C ASP A 219 -19.11 23.10 -13.48
N SER A 220 -20.43 22.93 -13.31
CA SER A 220 -21.39 24.04 -13.35
C SER A 220 -21.38 24.92 -12.10
N LEU A 221 -20.75 24.46 -11.00
CA LEU A 221 -20.75 25.13 -9.69
C LEU A 221 -19.35 25.55 -9.20
N LEU A 222 -18.28 24.81 -9.54
CA LEU A 222 -16.90 25.02 -9.08
C LEU A 222 -15.89 24.56 -10.17
N PRO A 223 -15.23 25.48 -10.91
CA PRO A 223 -14.38 25.15 -12.06
C PRO A 223 -13.03 24.46 -11.74
N SER A 224 -12.80 24.05 -10.49
CA SER A 224 -11.59 23.34 -10.07
C SER A 224 -11.98 21.96 -9.54
N GLY A 225 -11.69 20.92 -10.33
CA GLY A 225 -12.02 19.52 -10.04
C GLY A 225 -11.71 19.12 -8.60
N ILE A 226 -12.72 18.63 -7.89
CA ILE A 226 -12.63 18.19 -6.50
C ILE A 226 -12.33 16.70 -6.46
N GLY A 227 -11.31 16.29 -5.67
CA GLY A 227 -11.19 14.93 -5.15
C GLY A 227 -9.94 14.14 -5.53
N ASP A 228 -9.13 14.68 -6.44
CA ASP A 228 -7.90 14.03 -6.89
C ASP A 228 -6.70 14.50 -6.06
N TRP A 229 -5.83 13.55 -5.74
CA TRP A 229 -4.66 13.76 -4.89
C TRP A 229 -3.40 13.77 -5.74
N SER A 230 -2.49 14.70 -5.42
CA SER A 230 -1.11 14.56 -5.87
C SER A 230 -0.55 13.25 -5.32
N GLU A 231 0.33 12.61 -6.09
CA GLU A 231 0.99 11.38 -5.67
C GLU A 231 1.67 11.57 -4.30
N GLN A 232 1.22 10.80 -3.31
CA GLN A 232 1.80 10.83 -1.97
C GLN A 232 2.87 9.74 -1.83
N HIS A 233 3.89 10.01 -1.02
CA HIS A 233 4.94 9.05 -0.71
C HIS A 233 4.83 8.49 0.70
N VAL A 234 5.29 7.27 0.87
CA VAL A 234 5.20 6.56 2.15
C VAL A 234 6.15 7.13 3.21
N LEU A 235 7.26 7.75 2.80
CA LEU A 235 8.28 8.26 3.73
C LEU A 235 7.91 9.62 4.31
N ASN A 236 8.18 9.81 5.60
CA ASN A 236 8.10 11.14 6.19
C ASN A 236 9.27 12.03 5.76
N ASP A 237 8.98 13.33 5.67
CA ASP A 237 9.91 14.33 5.13
C ASP A 237 11.18 14.46 6.00
N ALA A 238 11.06 14.28 7.32
CA ALA A 238 12.20 14.38 8.24
C ALA A 238 13.22 13.26 8.01
N PHE A 239 12.76 12.01 7.85
CA PHE A 239 13.64 10.89 7.54
C PHE A 239 14.23 11.02 6.14
N ALA A 240 13.40 11.32 5.12
CA ALA A 240 13.90 11.52 3.76
C ALA A 240 14.95 12.65 3.72
N GLY A 241 14.75 13.73 4.49
CA GLY A 241 15.71 14.83 4.63
C GLY A 241 17.05 14.41 5.24
N ARG A 242 17.04 13.62 6.32
CA ARG A 242 18.29 13.10 6.93
C ARG A 242 19.04 12.17 5.98
N VAL A 243 18.33 11.25 5.33
CA VAL A 243 18.91 10.33 4.34
C VAL A 243 19.57 11.12 3.21
N ARG A 244 18.90 12.16 2.70
CA ARG A 244 19.45 13.03 1.66
C ARG A 244 20.71 13.75 2.14
N ALA A 245 20.69 14.34 3.33
CA ALA A 245 21.86 15.00 3.93
C ALA A 245 23.06 14.03 4.05
N HIS A 246 22.83 12.78 4.46
CA HIS A 246 23.88 11.77 4.50
C HIS A 246 24.41 11.41 3.10
N LEU A 247 23.55 11.29 2.10
CA LEU A 247 23.94 10.99 0.72
C LEU A 247 24.68 12.14 0.02
N ASP A 248 24.39 13.39 0.41
CA ASP A 248 25.01 14.60 -0.14
C ASP A 248 26.35 14.92 0.55
N ALA A 249 26.51 14.52 1.81
CA ALA A 249 27.78 14.62 2.53
C ALA A 249 28.85 13.64 2.02
N TRP A 250 28.45 12.63 1.25
CA TRP A 250 29.36 11.62 0.71
C TRP A 250 29.79 11.95 -0.72
N PRO A 251 31.10 11.83 -1.03
CA PRO A 251 31.57 11.91 -2.40
C PRO A 251 30.83 10.91 -3.29
N VAL A 252 30.68 11.24 -4.58
CA VAL A 252 30.01 10.37 -5.57
C VAL A 252 30.62 8.97 -5.58
N ASP A 253 31.94 8.87 -5.42
CA ASP A 253 32.71 7.62 -5.42
C ASP A 253 33.05 7.13 -4.00
N SER A 254 32.20 7.43 -3.02
CA SER A 254 32.42 7.01 -1.62
C SER A 254 32.56 5.49 -1.49
N ALA A 255 33.78 5.03 -1.15
CA ALA A 255 34.07 3.63 -0.88
C ALA A 255 33.28 3.10 0.32
N ASP A 256 33.05 3.95 1.33
CA ASP A 256 32.24 3.59 2.50
C ASP A 256 30.77 3.36 2.12
N LEU A 257 30.22 4.17 1.21
CA LEU A 257 28.86 3.98 0.70
C LEU A 257 28.70 2.67 -0.05
N LEU A 258 29.67 2.41 -0.93
CA LEU A 258 29.69 1.18 -1.70
C LEU A 258 29.80 -0.03 -0.76
N ALA A 259 30.70 -0.02 0.21
CA ALA A 259 30.88 -1.12 1.16
C ALA A 259 29.61 -1.39 2.00
N ARG A 260 28.90 -0.34 2.42
CA ARG A 260 27.60 -0.49 3.10
C ARG A 260 26.54 -1.13 2.18
N ALA A 261 26.46 -0.67 0.94
CA ALA A 261 25.52 -1.19 -0.04
C ALA A 261 25.84 -2.63 -0.47
N GLU A 262 27.11 -2.99 -0.63
CA GLU A 262 27.57 -4.36 -0.89
C GLU A 262 27.23 -5.29 0.27
N ARG A 263 27.44 -4.84 1.51
CA ARG A 263 27.03 -5.62 2.69
C ARG A 263 25.54 -5.90 2.69
N ILE A 264 24.71 -4.89 2.38
CA ILE A 264 23.27 -5.08 2.23
C ILE A 264 22.99 -6.07 1.09
N ALA A 265 23.61 -5.92 -0.08
CA ALA A 265 23.44 -6.89 -1.16
C ALA A 265 23.77 -8.34 -0.71
N GLY A 266 24.84 -8.50 0.07
CA GLY A 266 25.23 -9.79 0.67
C GLY A 266 24.20 -10.36 1.64
N GLU A 267 23.51 -9.54 2.44
CA GLU A 267 22.40 -9.97 3.31
C GLU A 267 21.22 -10.54 2.51
N PHE A 268 21.09 -10.16 1.23
CA PHE A 268 20.12 -10.70 0.29
C PHE A 268 20.69 -11.82 -0.60
N GLY A 269 21.86 -12.37 -0.24
CA GLY A 269 22.47 -13.50 -0.95
C GLY A 269 23.18 -13.14 -2.25
N VAL A 270 23.44 -11.85 -2.52
CA VAL A 270 24.14 -11.37 -3.71
C VAL A 270 25.58 -10.99 -3.37
N ALA A 271 26.57 -11.73 -3.90
CA ALA A 271 27.99 -11.55 -3.60
C ALA A 271 28.87 -11.41 -4.86
N GLY A 272 30.15 -11.06 -4.67
CA GLY A 272 31.14 -10.96 -5.75
C GLY A 272 30.90 -9.79 -6.70
N ALA A 273 31.24 -9.96 -7.99
CA ALA A 273 31.06 -8.92 -9.01
C ALA A 273 29.58 -8.50 -9.16
N THR A 274 28.65 -9.44 -9.03
CA THR A 274 27.20 -9.17 -9.00
C THR A 274 26.81 -8.33 -7.79
N GLY A 275 27.46 -8.53 -6.64
CA GLY A 275 27.27 -7.73 -5.43
C GLY A 275 27.60 -6.25 -5.64
N LYS A 276 28.67 -5.94 -6.38
CA LYS A 276 29.06 -4.55 -6.73
C LYS A 276 28.01 -3.85 -7.60
N VAL A 277 27.55 -4.53 -8.64
CA VAL A 277 26.48 -3.99 -9.50
C VAL A 277 25.20 -3.76 -8.70
N GLN A 278 24.83 -4.73 -7.86
CA GLN A 278 23.66 -4.61 -6.99
C GLN A 278 23.82 -3.47 -5.98
N ALA A 279 25.01 -3.28 -5.42
CA ALA A 279 25.30 -2.18 -4.49
C ALA A 279 25.08 -0.80 -5.14
N GLN A 280 25.54 -0.62 -6.38
CA GLN A 280 25.29 0.61 -7.14
C GLN A 280 23.80 0.83 -7.38
N GLN A 281 23.05 -0.22 -7.72
CA GLN A 281 21.60 -0.14 -7.86
C GLN A 281 20.90 0.22 -6.54
N ILE A 282 21.35 -0.34 -5.41
CA ILE A 282 20.83 -0.01 -4.08
C ILE A 282 21.08 1.47 -3.75
N ILE A 283 22.27 2.00 -4.08
CA ILE A 283 22.60 3.42 -3.88
C ILE A 283 21.69 4.30 -4.74
N ALA A 284 21.55 3.99 -6.03
CA ALA A 284 20.68 4.73 -6.94
C ALA A 284 19.22 4.71 -6.48
N ALA A 285 18.70 3.54 -6.08
CA ALA A 285 17.36 3.40 -5.53
C ALA A 285 17.18 4.20 -4.23
N THR A 286 18.20 4.25 -3.38
CA THR A 286 18.18 5.02 -2.13
C THR A 286 18.15 6.53 -2.39
N ARG A 287 18.91 7.01 -3.39
CA ARG A 287 18.85 8.41 -3.85
C ARG A 287 17.46 8.74 -4.42
N ALA A 288 16.92 7.90 -5.29
CA ALA A 288 15.59 8.08 -5.87
C ALA A 288 14.49 8.11 -4.78
N LEU A 289 14.56 7.18 -3.82
CA LEU A 289 13.64 7.11 -2.68
C LEU A 289 13.70 8.38 -1.82
N ALA A 290 14.90 8.88 -1.53
CA ALA A 290 15.07 10.11 -0.75
C ALA A 290 14.69 11.39 -1.53
N ALA A 291 14.56 11.32 -2.86
CA ALA A 291 14.16 12.43 -3.72
C ALA A 291 12.64 12.53 -3.92
N LEU A 292 11.88 11.52 -3.51
CA LEU A 292 10.42 11.53 -3.55
C LEU A 292 9.87 12.74 -2.75
N ARG A 293 9.00 13.54 -3.39
CA ARG A 293 8.28 14.68 -2.82
C ARG A 293 6.83 14.64 -3.24
#